data_AF-A0A9P9AL84-F1
#
_entry.id   AF-A0A9P9AL84-F1
#
_cell.length_a   1.000
_cell.length_b   1.000
_cell.length_c   1.000
_cell.angle_alpha   90.00
_cell.angle_beta   90.00
_cell.angle_gamma   90.00
#
_symmetry.space_group_name_H-M   'P 1'
#
loop_
_entity.id
_entity.type
_entity.pdbx_description
1 polymer ?
#
loop_
_entity_poly.entity_id
_entity_poly.type
_entity_poly.pdbx_seq_one_letter_code
_entity_poly.pdbx_strand_id
1 'polypeptide(L)'
;MTSAEEAAAWEAPPADEHKSVWDETERNFWSNLRQRQDADQAVADREFRRATTDLKTELGDLTRQRSQLSDLQQRLAKDLAKVDEELASVTDSCEEKADKLNRLEQKYHDVQQARVETCQKVVKTMRSFFRQKKDEDPDEENTHQFDLVSLASLPATRLDQPLVNGTSGRGIVDTRPTTNGTPTNGITAADGTPMEGIE
;
A
#
# COMPACT_ATOMS: atom_id res chain seq x y z
N MET A 1 97.66 -8.99 -62.17
CA MET A 1 98.07 -8.70 -60.77
C MET A 1 96.84 -8.18 -60.04
N THR A 2 95.92 -9.04 -59.62
CA THR A 2 94.71 -8.69 -58.85
C THR A 2 94.11 -9.99 -58.26
N SER A 3 94.87 -10.71 -57.43
CA SER A 3 94.34 -11.89 -56.72
C SER A 3 94.75 -11.97 -55.26
N ALA A 4 95.48 -10.97 -54.75
CA ALA A 4 95.84 -10.87 -53.33
C ALA A 4 94.88 -9.95 -52.55
N GLU A 5 94.27 -8.94 -53.18
CA GLU A 5 93.32 -8.02 -52.52
C GLU A 5 91.90 -8.56 -52.41
N GLU A 6 91.44 -9.44 -53.32
CA GLU A 6 90.10 -10.04 -53.22
C GLU A 6 90.00 -11.12 -52.12
N ALA A 7 91.13 -11.72 -51.72
CA ALA A 7 91.16 -12.72 -50.64
C ALA A 7 91.08 -12.10 -49.24
N ALA A 8 91.52 -10.84 -49.08
CA ALA A 8 91.43 -10.10 -47.81
C ALA A 8 90.01 -9.56 -47.54
N ALA A 9 89.19 -9.40 -48.58
CA ALA A 9 87.81 -8.93 -48.46
C ALA A 9 86.86 -9.97 -47.80
N TRP A 10 87.33 -11.21 -47.62
CA TRP A 10 86.60 -12.32 -46.99
C TRP A 10 87.32 -12.90 -45.76
N GLU A 11 88.28 -12.17 -45.19
CA GLU A 11 88.93 -12.57 -43.95
C GLU A 11 87.94 -12.33 -42.79
N ALA A 12 87.61 -13.41 -42.05
CA ALA A 12 86.68 -13.33 -40.93
C ALA A 12 87.14 -12.24 -39.94
N PRO A 13 86.22 -11.43 -39.38
CA PRO A 13 86.57 -10.41 -38.39
C PRO A 13 87.47 -10.99 -37.28
N PRO A 14 88.38 -10.19 -36.70
CA PRO A 14 89.16 -10.61 -35.54
C PRO A 14 88.25 -11.21 -34.46
N ALA A 15 88.72 -12.28 -33.78
CA ALA A 15 87.91 -13.02 -32.80
C ALA A 15 87.30 -12.14 -31.69
N ASP A 16 87.93 -11.01 -31.39
CA ASP A 16 87.48 -10.02 -30.41
C ASP A 16 86.25 -9.23 -30.88
N GLU A 17 86.16 -8.93 -32.17
CA GLU A 17 84.99 -8.25 -32.77
C GLU A 17 83.77 -9.18 -32.82
N HIS A 18 84.00 -10.47 -33.10
CA HIS A 18 82.93 -11.48 -33.03
C HIS A 18 82.30 -11.56 -31.64
N LYS A 19 83.12 -11.56 -30.59
CA LYS A 19 82.60 -11.60 -29.22
C LYS A 19 81.80 -10.35 -28.87
N SER A 20 82.27 -9.17 -29.28
CA SER A 20 81.55 -7.92 -29.06
C SER A 20 80.18 -7.89 -29.78
N VAL A 21 80.09 -8.43 -31.00
CA VAL A 21 78.81 -8.53 -31.74
C VAL A 21 77.86 -9.49 -31.03
N TRP A 22 78.36 -10.61 -30.50
CA TRP A 22 77.55 -11.56 -29.75
C TRP A 22 77.05 -11.00 -28.42
N ASP A 23 77.92 -10.34 -27.66
CA ASP A 23 77.55 -9.69 -26.38
C ASP A 23 76.48 -8.61 -26.61
N GLU A 24 76.61 -7.83 -27.69
CA GLU A 24 75.62 -6.81 -28.05
C GLU A 24 74.31 -7.45 -28.56
N THR A 25 74.39 -8.53 -29.34
CA THR A 25 73.19 -9.26 -29.81
C THR A 25 72.45 -9.90 -28.63
N GLU A 26 73.17 -10.50 -27.69
CA GLU A 26 72.60 -11.09 -26.48
C GLU A 26 71.95 -10.02 -25.60
N ARG A 27 72.63 -8.89 -25.38
CA ARG A 27 72.06 -7.76 -24.65
C ARG A 27 70.76 -7.27 -25.29
N ASN A 28 70.74 -7.11 -26.61
CA ASN A 28 69.55 -6.68 -27.35
C ASN A 28 68.43 -7.72 -27.29
N PHE A 29 68.76 -9.02 -27.38
CA PHE A 29 67.80 -10.11 -27.25
C PHE A 29 67.11 -10.08 -25.88
N TRP A 30 67.87 -10.04 -24.78
CA TRP A 30 67.31 -10.02 -23.44
C TRP A 30 66.52 -8.74 -23.15
N SER A 31 66.97 -7.60 -23.65
CA SER A 31 66.26 -6.32 -23.54
C SER A 31 64.90 -6.39 -24.24
N ASN A 32 64.88 -6.82 -25.51
CA ASN A 32 63.65 -6.93 -26.31
C ASN A 32 62.68 -7.97 -25.74
N LEU A 33 63.19 -9.12 -25.27
CA LEU A 33 62.36 -10.14 -24.63
C LEU A 33 61.69 -9.59 -23.37
N ARG A 34 62.46 -8.91 -22.51
CA ARG A 34 61.92 -8.29 -21.29
C ARG A 34 60.89 -7.22 -21.63
N GLN A 35 61.19 -6.33 -22.58
CA GLN A 35 60.26 -5.29 -23.02
C GLN A 35 58.94 -5.88 -23.54
N ARG A 36 59.02 -6.96 -24.33
CA ARG A 36 57.83 -7.65 -24.82
C ARG A 36 57.04 -8.30 -23.68
N GLN A 37 57.71 -8.98 -22.77
CA GLN A 37 57.07 -9.62 -21.62
C GLN A 37 56.42 -8.57 -20.70
N ASP A 38 57.10 -7.45 -20.44
CA ASP A 38 56.57 -6.35 -19.65
C ASP A 38 55.35 -5.71 -20.34
N ALA A 39 55.35 -5.61 -21.67
CA ALA A 39 54.20 -5.12 -22.43
C ALA A 39 53.01 -6.08 -22.34
N ASP A 40 53.23 -7.38 -22.54
CA ASP A 40 52.20 -8.42 -22.44
C ASP A 40 51.62 -8.47 -21.01
N GLN A 41 52.48 -8.41 -19.99
CA GLN A 41 52.07 -8.35 -18.59
C GLN A 41 51.29 -7.08 -18.28
N ALA A 42 51.71 -5.92 -18.81
CA ALA A 42 51.01 -4.66 -18.60
C ALA A 42 49.61 -4.66 -19.23
N VAL A 43 49.40 -5.34 -20.35
CA VAL A 43 48.07 -5.53 -20.95
C VAL A 43 47.21 -6.42 -20.05
N ALA A 44 47.72 -7.59 -19.66
CA ALA A 44 46.99 -8.52 -18.79
C ALA A 44 46.61 -7.88 -17.44
N ASP A 45 47.53 -7.14 -16.83
CA ASP A 45 47.29 -6.41 -15.58
C ASP A 45 46.19 -5.34 -15.73
N ARG A 46 46.17 -4.61 -16.84
CA ARG A 46 45.14 -3.59 -17.12
C ARG A 46 43.78 -4.24 -17.30
N GLU A 47 43.69 -5.32 -18.07
CA GLU A 47 42.45 -6.06 -18.28
C GLU A 47 41.92 -6.65 -16.98
N PHE A 48 42.79 -7.27 -16.17
CA PHE A 48 42.41 -7.80 -14.86
C PHE A 48 41.90 -6.70 -13.93
N ARG A 49 42.60 -5.56 -13.84
CA ARG A 49 42.18 -4.43 -13.01
C ARG A 49 40.82 -3.89 -13.47
N ARG A 50 40.63 -3.73 -14.78
CA ARG A 50 39.34 -3.29 -15.35
C ARG A 50 38.22 -4.26 -15.02
N ALA A 51 38.39 -5.54 -15.30
CA ALA A 51 37.37 -6.56 -14.99
C ALA A 51 37.04 -6.59 -13.49
N THR A 52 38.05 -6.44 -12.63
CA THR A 52 37.87 -6.39 -11.18
C THR A 52 37.10 -5.15 -10.74
N THR A 53 37.37 -3.98 -11.33
CA THR A 53 36.63 -2.75 -10.99
C THR A 53 35.19 -2.85 -11.47
N ASP A 54 34.96 -3.37 -12.67
CA ASP A 54 33.63 -3.50 -13.26
C ASP A 54 32.77 -4.44 -12.39
N LEU A 55 33.30 -5.62 -12.02
CA LEU A 55 32.62 -6.55 -11.12
C LEU A 55 32.35 -5.97 -9.73
N LYS A 56 33.27 -5.17 -9.19
CA LYS A 56 33.05 -4.49 -7.90
C LYS A 56 31.93 -3.47 -7.98
N THR A 57 31.82 -2.73 -9.09
CA THR A 57 30.73 -1.79 -9.30
C THR A 57 29.39 -2.51 -9.42
N GLU A 58 29.31 -3.56 -10.23
CA GLU A 58 28.09 -4.38 -10.37
C GLU A 58 27.65 -4.99 -9.04
N LEU A 59 28.60 -5.52 -8.25
CA LEU A 59 28.30 -6.05 -6.93
C LEU A 59 27.76 -4.97 -5.98
N GLY A 60 28.30 -3.75 -6.06
CA GLY A 60 27.82 -2.59 -5.31
C GLY A 60 26.38 -2.24 -5.66
N ASP A 61 26.07 -2.20 -6.95
CA ASP A 61 24.72 -1.90 -7.46
C ASP A 61 23.71 -2.98 -7.04
N LEU A 62 24.05 -4.26 -7.21
CA LEU A 62 23.21 -5.38 -6.78
C LEU A 62 22.98 -5.38 -5.25
N THR A 63 24.01 -5.05 -4.47
CA THR A 63 23.89 -4.95 -3.01
C THR A 63 22.93 -3.83 -2.61
N ARG A 64 23.00 -2.68 -3.29
CA ARG A 64 22.08 -1.56 -3.08
C ARG A 64 20.65 -1.90 -3.49
N GLN A 65 20.46 -2.54 -4.64
CA GLN A 65 19.14 -2.99 -5.08
C GLN A 65 18.54 -3.98 -4.07
N ARG A 66 19.35 -4.93 -3.59
CA ARG A 66 18.92 -5.89 -2.56
C ARG A 66 18.47 -5.20 -1.28
N SER A 67 19.21 -4.19 -0.80
CA SER A 67 18.80 -3.47 0.41
C SER A 67 17.50 -2.69 0.20
N GLN A 68 17.34 -2.02 -0.93
CA GLN A 68 16.12 -1.30 -1.27
C GLN A 68 14.89 -2.23 -1.34
N LEU A 69 15.04 -3.40 -1.95
CA LEU A 69 13.98 -4.40 -2.01
C LEU A 69 13.65 -4.97 -0.63
N SER A 70 14.64 -5.21 0.21
CA SER A 70 14.44 -5.64 1.60
C SER A 70 13.66 -4.60 2.41
N ASP A 71 14.01 -3.33 2.29
CA ASP A 71 13.31 -2.24 2.98
C ASP A 71 11.85 -2.12 2.51
N LEU A 72 11.63 -2.24 1.20
CA LEU A 72 10.31 -2.23 0.60
C LEU A 72 9.47 -3.44 1.05
N GLN A 73 10.07 -4.63 1.11
CA GLN A 73 9.43 -5.83 1.63
C GLN A 73 8.99 -5.63 3.08
N GLN A 74 9.85 -5.06 3.93
CA GLN A 74 9.50 -4.77 5.32
C GLN A 74 8.37 -3.75 5.44
N ARG A 75 8.36 -2.71 4.59
CA ARG A 75 7.28 -1.73 4.57
C ARG A 75 5.95 -2.37 4.18
N LEU A 76 5.94 -3.14 3.10
CA LEU A 76 4.74 -3.85 2.64
C LEU A 76 4.21 -4.84 3.68
N ALA A 77 5.09 -5.53 4.41
CA ALA A 77 4.67 -6.44 5.48
C ALA A 77 3.94 -5.70 6.62
N LYS A 78 4.39 -4.49 6.97
CA LYS A 78 3.70 -3.65 7.96
C LYS A 78 2.37 -3.13 7.44
N ASP A 79 2.32 -2.70 6.19
CA ASP A 79 1.09 -2.22 5.56
C ASP A 79 0.04 -3.34 5.50
N LEU A 80 0.45 -4.58 5.16
CA LEU A 80 -0.43 -5.75 5.19
C LEU A 80 -0.95 -6.04 6.61
N ALA A 81 -0.07 -6.07 7.61
CA ALA A 81 -0.48 -6.31 9.00
C ALA A 81 -1.49 -5.26 9.50
N LYS A 82 -1.33 -4.00 9.08
CA LYS A 82 -2.27 -2.93 9.40
C LYS A 82 -3.63 -3.14 8.74
N VAL A 83 -3.64 -3.52 7.46
CA VAL A 83 -4.89 -3.84 6.73
C VAL A 83 -5.60 -5.03 7.38
N ASP A 84 -4.86 -6.06 7.79
CA ASP A 84 -5.42 -7.22 8.47
C ASP A 84 -6.05 -6.84 9.83
N GLU A 85 -5.40 -5.95 10.60
CA GLU A 85 -5.95 -5.41 11.85
C GLU A 85 -7.22 -4.58 11.63
N GLU A 86 -7.22 -3.69 10.62
CA GLU A 86 -8.40 -2.91 10.25
C GLU A 86 -9.56 -3.81 9.80
N LEU A 87 -9.27 -4.87 9.02
CA LEU A 87 -10.27 -5.83 8.56
C LEU A 87 -10.88 -6.61 9.74
N ALA A 88 -10.05 -7.08 10.67
CA ALA A 88 -10.52 -7.75 11.89
C ALA A 88 -11.44 -6.83 12.69
N SER A 89 -11.02 -5.58 12.95
CA SER A 89 -11.80 -4.59 13.67
C SER A 89 -13.16 -4.29 13.01
N VAL A 90 -13.19 -4.16 11.68
CA VAL A 90 -14.45 -3.96 10.94
C VAL A 90 -15.34 -5.19 11.01
N THR A 91 -14.77 -6.39 10.93
CA THR A 91 -15.51 -7.65 11.04
C THR A 91 -16.17 -7.78 12.41
N ASP A 92 -15.42 -7.54 13.49
CA ASP A 92 -15.94 -7.54 14.86
C ASP A 92 -17.07 -6.52 15.02
N SER A 93 -16.92 -5.31 14.44
CA SER A 93 -17.97 -4.30 14.48
C SER A 93 -19.22 -4.74 13.70
N CYS A 94 -19.06 -5.35 12.53
CA CYS A 94 -20.16 -5.89 11.75
C CYS A 94 -20.91 -6.99 12.53
N GLU A 95 -20.19 -7.91 13.17
CA GLU A 95 -20.78 -8.96 14.01
C GLU A 95 -21.54 -8.36 15.19
N GLU A 96 -20.96 -7.37 15.89
CA GLU A 96 -21.64 -6.69 17.01
C GLU A 96 -22.95 -6.03 16.56
N LYS A 97 -22.96 -5.36 15.39
CA LYS A 97 -24.16 -4.72 14.84
C LYS A 97 -25.19 -5.76 14.41
N ALA A 98 -24.78 -6.86 13.80
CA ALA A 98 -25.66 -7.96 13.41
C ALA A 98 -26.33 -8.58 14.64
N ASP A 99 -25.56 -8.85 15.69
CA ASP A 99 -26.08 -9.33 16.98
C ASP A 99 -27.09 -8.37 17.60
N LYS A 100 -26.78 -7.07 17.58
CA LYS A 100 -27.69 -6.05 18.11
C LYS A 100 -28.99 -5.98 17.32
N LEU A 101 -28.91 -6.11 15.99
CA LEU A 101 -30.09 -6.14 15.11
C LEU A 101 -30.95 -7.37 15.39
N ASN A 102 -30.34 -8.56 15.43
CA ASN A 102 -31.03 -9.82 15.74
C ASN A 102 -31.76 -9.74 17.09
N ARG A 103 -31.12 -9.17 18.12
CA ARG A 103 -31.75 -8.97 19.44
C ARG A 103 -32.94 -8.02 19.39
N LEU A 104 -32.90 -6.99 18.55
CA LEU A 104 -34.02 -6.05 18.37
C LEU A 104 -35.18 -6.71 17.63
N GLU A 105 -34.90 -7.45 16.57
CA GLU A 105 -35.88 -8.21 15.80
C GLU A 105 -36.58 -9.25 16.67
N GLN A 106 -35.82 -10.00 17.48
CA GLN A 106 -36.39 -10.97 18.41
C GLN A 106 -37.35 -10.30 19.39
N LYS A 107 -36.94 -9.19 20.02
CA LYS A 107 -37.80 -8.43 20.94
C LYS A 107 -39.08 -7.94 20.25
N TYR A 108 -38.98 -7.51 18.99
CA TYR A 108 -40.14 -7.08 18.22
C TYR A 108 -41.11 -8.25 17.98
N HIS A 109 -40.59 -9.41 17.58
CA HIS A 109 -41.38 -10.63 17.40
C HIS A 109 -42.05 -11.07 18.71
N ASP A 110 -41.34 -11.05 19.83
CA ASP A 110 -41.87 -11.40 21.14
C ASP A 110 -43.06 -10.49 21.53
N VAL A 111 -42.94 -9.17 21.30
CA VAL A 111 -44.04 -8.22 21.56
C VAL A 111 -45.22 -8.48 20.63
N GLN A 112 -44.99 -8.72 19.35
CA GLN A 112 -46.08 -9.02 18.41
C GLN A 112 -46.80 -10.31 18.77
N GLN A 113 -46.05 -11.35 19.14
CA GLN A 113 -46.62 -12.61 19.60
C GLN A 113 -47.46 -12.40 20.87
N ALA A 114 -46.96 -11.68 21.86
CA ALA A 114 -47.70 -11.37 23.08
C ALA A 114 -49.01 -10.60 22.80
N ARG A 115 -49.00 -9.67 21.82
CA ARG A 115 -50.20 -8.96 21.36
C ARG A 115 -51.22 -9.92 20.75
N VAL A 116 -50.78 -10.78 19.83
CA VAL A 116 -51.65 -11.79 19.20
C VAL A 116 -52.25 -12.72 20.26
N GLU A 117 -51.45 -13.24 21.18
CA GLU A 117 -51.92 -14.11 22.26
C GLU A 117 -52.93 -13.41 23.18
N THR A 118 -52.69 -12.13 23.49
CA THR A 118 -53.62 -11.32 24.31
C THR A 118 -54.93 -11.11 23.59
N CYS A 119 -54.91 -10.73 22.30
CA CYS A 119 -56.10 -10.61 21.47
C CYS A 119 -56.87 -11.93 21.38
N GLN A 120 -56.16 -13.06 21.18
CA GLN A 120 -56.77 -14.39 21.17
C GLN A 120 -57.47 -14.71 22.49
N LYS A 121 -56.85 -14.42 23.63
CA LYS A 121 -57.46 -14.61 24.96
C LYS A 121 -58.73 -13.78 25.10
N VAL A 122 -58.68 -12.48 24.76
CA VAL A 122 -59.86 -11.59 24.83
C VAL A 122 -60.99 -12.09 23.94
N VAL A 123 -60.68 -12.45 22.68
CA VAL A 123 -61.68 -12.98 21.73
C VAL A 123 -62.32 -14.26 22.26
N LYS A 124 -61.52 -15.20 22.81
CA LYS A 124 -62.05 -16.43 23.42
C LYS A 124 -62.97 -16.12 24.60
N THR A 125 -62.54 -15.26 25.53
CA THR A 125 -63.34 -14.88 26.71
C THR A 125 -64.64 -14.20 26.31
N MET A 126 -64.59 -13.21 25.41
CA MET A 126 -65.79 -12.50 24.95
C MET A 126 -66.75 -13.45 24.23
N ARG A 127 -66.23 -14.35 23.38
CA ARG A 127 -67.05 -15.33 22.66
C ARG A 127 -67.77 -16.28 23.61
N SER A 128 -67.06 -16.84 24.61
CA SER A 128 -67.65 -17.69 25.64
C SER A 128 -68.73 -16.95 26.43
N PHE A 129 -68.45 -15.71 26.85
CA PHE A 129 -69.42 -14.87 27.56
C PHE A 129 -70.70 -14.62 26.74
N PHE A 130 -70.56 -14.27 25.45
CA PHE A 130 -71.72 -14.02 24.60
C PHE A 130 -72.51 -15.29 24.28
N ARG A 131 -71.86 -16.46 24.12
CA ARG A 131 -72.57 -17.75 23.97
C ARG A 131 -73.37 -18.12 25.21
N GLN A 132 -72.75 -18.01 26.38
CA GLN A 132 -73.44 -18.22 27.65
C GLN A 132 -74.66 -17.30 27.81
N LYS A 133 -74.58 -16.05 27.35
CA LYS A 133 -75.72 -15.12 27.37
C LYS A 133 -76.85 -15.45 26.39
N LYS A 134 -76.60 -16.32 25.40
CA LYS A 134 -77.56 -16.75 24.39
C LYS A 134 -78.14 -18.16 24.64
N ASP A 135 -77.78 -18.81 25.76
CA ASP A 135 -78.05 -20.24 26.01
C ASP A 135 -77.49 -21.18 24.92
N GLU A 136 -76.42 -20.78 24.23
CA GLU A 136 -75.64 -21.62 23.30
C GLU A 136 -74.53 -22.37 24.07
N ASP A 137 -74.22 -23.61 23.66
CA ASP A 137 -73.19 -24.44 24.32
C ASP A 137 -71.81 -23.74 24.26
N PRO A 138 -71.16 -23.45 25.41
CA PRO A 138 -69.91 -22.70 25.43
C PRO A 138 -68.76 -23.36 24.67
N ASP A 139 -68.77 -24.68 24.52
CA ASP A 139 -67.64 -25.50 24.03
C ASP A 139 -67.75 -25.95 22.55
N GLU A 140 -68.75 -25.48 21.79
CA GLU A 140 -68.81 -25.77 20.34
C GLU A 140 -67.55 -25.25 19.59
N GLU A 141 -66.91 -26.16 18.83
CA GLU A 141 -65.72 -25.89 18.01
C GLU A 141 -66.01 -24.84 16.94
N ASN A 142 -65.12 -23.83 16.85
CA ASN A 142 -65.31 -22.66 15.99
C ASN A 142 -64.94 -22.94 14.53
N THR A 143 -65.91 -22.80 13.62
CA THR A 143 -65.69 -22.81 12.16
C THR A 143 -65.33 -21.43 11.58
N HIS A 144 -65.53 -20.35 12.34
CA HIS A 144 -65.17 -19.00 11.90
C HIS A 144 -63.80 -18.59 12.45
N GLN A 145 -62.78 -18.87 11.66
CA GLN A 145 -61.42 -18.37 11.82
C GLN A 145 -61.44 -16.84 11.63
N PHE A 146 -61.80 -16.12 12.69
CA PHE A 146 -61.66 -14.66 12.75
C PHE A 146 -60.17 -14.35 12.54
N ASP A 147 -59.84 -13.55 11.52
CA ASP A 147 -58.45 -13.24 11.17
C ASP A 147 -57.83 -12.35 12.26
N LEU A 148 -57.35 -13.02 13.30
CA LEU A 148 -56.72 -12.46 14.48
C LEU A 148 -55.40 -11.74 14.14
N VAL A 149 -54.77 -12.10 13.02
CA VAL A 149 -53.56 -11.43 12.53
C VAL A 149 -53.92 -10.02 12.06
N SER A 150 -55.00 -9.88 11.29
CA SER A 150 -55.51 -8.57 10.84
C SER A 150 -55.93 -7.64 12.00
N LEU A 151 -56.50 -8.18 13.09
CA LEU A 151 -56.89 -7.37 14.26
C LEU A 151 -55.68 -6.95 15.13
N ALA A 152 -54.69 -7.84 15.28
CA ALA A 152 -53.47 -7.57 16.04
C ALA A 152 -52.49 -6.65 15.26
N SER A 153 -52.57 -6.62 13.93
CA SER A 153 -51.79 -5.72 13.07
C SER A 153 -52.30 -4.28 13.00
N LEU A 154 -53.44 -3.95 13.63
CA LEU A 154 -53.88 -2.55 13.74
C LEU A 154 -52.86 -1.75 14.57
N PRO A 155 -52.44 -0.56 14.09
CA PRO A 155 -51.52 0.29 14.85
C PRO A 155 -52.20 0.64 16.17
N ALA A 156 -51.53 0.37 17.29
CA ALA A 156 -52.01 0.81 18.59
C ALA A 156 -52.18 2.34 18.52
N THR A 157 -53.42 2.80 18.54
CA THR A 157 -53.75 4.21 18.60
C THR A 157 -53.17 4.79 19.89
N ARG A 158 -52.01 5.41 19.74
CA ARG A 158 -51.52 6.63 20.39
C ARG A 158 -52.32 7.04 21.64
N LEU A 159 -52.07 6.35 22.75
CA LEU A 159 -52.52 6.73 24.09
C LEU A 159 -51.34 6.60 25.07
N ASP A 160 -50.21 7.22 24.73
CA ASP A 160 -49.19 7.64 25.70
C ASP A 160 -48.08 8.47 25.01
N GLN A 161 -48.35 9.76 24.82
CA GLN A 161 -47.29 10.78 24.67
C GLN A 161 -47.60 11.91 25.65
N PRO A 162 -46.71 12.21 26.62
CA PRO A 162 -46.83 13.42 27.40
C PRO A 162 -46.48 14.62 26.51
N LEU A 163 -47.44 15.54 26.45
CA LEU A 163 -47.37 16.86 25.86
C LEU A 163 -46.35 17.71 26.65
N VAL A 164 -45.30 18.19 25.99
CA VAL A 164 -44.56 19.39 26.43
C VAL A 164 -44.57 20.40 25.28
N ASN A 165 -45.23 21.53 25.55
CA ASN A 165 -45.49 22.65 24.66
C ASN A 165 -44.52 23.82 24.95
N GLY A 166 -44.18 24.56 23.89
CA GLY A 166 -43.79 25.99 23.91
C GLY A 166 -42.28 26.24 24.05
N THR A 167 -41.61 27.07 23.23
CA THR A 167 -42.08 28.36 22.71
C THR A 167 -41.26 28.82 21.49
N SER A 168 -41.98 29.40 20.54
CA SER A 168 -41.56 30.04 19.28
C SER A 168 -40.56 31.19 19.40
N GLY A 169 -39.80 31.41 18.31
CA GLY A 169 -39.17 32.69 17.99
C GLY A 169 -38.61 32.72 16.57
N ARG A 170 -39.45 33.13 15.61
CA ARG A 170 -39.15 33.27 14.16
C ARG A 170 -38.65 34.69 13.89
N GLY A 171 -37.61 34.87 13.09
CA GLY A 171 -37.15 36.18 12.60
C GLY A 171 -36.34 36.07 11.32
N ILE A 172 -36.77 36.78 10.28
CA ILE A 172 -36.30 36.76 8.89
C ILE A 172 -35.46 38.03 8.60
N VAL A 173 -34.40 37.84 7.79
CA VAL A 173 -33.68 38.77 6.86
C VAL A 173 -32.65 39.81 7.34
N ASP A 174 -31.48 39.70 6.68
CA ASP A 174 -30.43 40.65 6.25
C ASP A 174 -30.14 41.97 6.97
N THR A 175 -28.84 42.17 7.31
CA THR A 175 -27.92 43.11 6.63
C THR A 175 -26.54 43.13 7.32
N ARG A 176 -25.46 43.03 6.52
CA ARG A 176 -24.09 43.44 6.89
C ARG A 176 -24.02 44.99 6.84
N PRO A 177 -23.14 45.71 7.57
CA PRO A 177 -21.69 45.67 7.30
C PRO A 177 -20.73 45.96 8.49
N THR A 178 -19.42 45.84 8.23
CA THR A 178 -18.33 46.72 8.75
C THR A 178 -17.93 46.58 10.23
N THR A 179 -16.67 46.56 10.71
CA THR A 179 -15.27 46.67 10.23
C THR A 179 -14.32 46.30 11.40
N ASN A 180 -13.04 46.12 11.08
CA ASN A 180 -11.83 46.21 11.93
C ASN A 180 -11.39 44.90 12.62
N GLY A 181 -10.16 44.42 12.46
CA GLY A 181 -9.02 44.98 11.72
C GLY A 181 -7.86 43.98 11.67
N THR A 182 -7.21 43.95 10.51
CA THR A 182 -5.87 43.41 10.22
C THR A 182 -4.81 44.20 11.01
N PRO A 183 -3.57 43.70 11.21
CA PRO A 183 -2.60 43.76 10.11
C PRO A 183 -1.63 42.57 10.04
N THR A 184 -1.43 42.06 8.83
CA THR A 184 -0.16 41.45 8.41
C THR A 184 0.40 42.33 7.28
N ASN A 185 1.18 43.34 7.65
CA ASN A 185 2.21 43.92 6.78
C ASN A 185 3.47 43.07 7.00
N GLY A 186 4.30 42.74 6.01
CA GLY A 186 4.50 43.24 4.66
C GLY A 186 5.99 43.15 4.32
N ILE A 187 6.34 43.49 3.07
CA ILE A 187 7.68 43.61 2.44
C ILE A 187 8.10 42.30 1.70
N THR A 188 8.11 42.16 0.37
CA THR A 188 8.38 43.00 -0.83
C THR A 188 9.80 42.78 -1.40
N ALA A 189 9.81 42.35 -2.67
CA ALA A 189 10.78 42.57 -3.77
C ALA A 189 12.22 42.00 -3.75
N ALA A 190 12.52 41.19 -4.77
CA ALA A 190 13.62 41.32 -5.76
C ALA A 190 13.32 40.30 -6.87
N ASP A 191 13.07 40.67 -8.13
CA ASP A 191 13.95 41.29 -9.14
C ASP A 191 15.08 40.36 -9.64
N GLY A 192 15.17 40.22 -10.97
CA GLY A 192 16.43 39.93 -11.68
C GLY A 192 16.78 38.51 -12.12
N THR A 193 16.69 38.29 -13.45
CA THR A 193 17.67 37.60 -14.33
C THR A 193 17.35 36.18 -14.85
N PRO A 194 17.15 36.01 -16.18
CA PRO A 194 17.31 34.73 -16.87
C PRO A 194 18.78 34.51 -17.24
N MET A 195 19.34 33.32 -16.92
CA MET A 195 20.68 32.91 -17.35
C MET A 195 20.66 32.56 -18.84
N GLU A 196 21.48 33.29 -19.60
CA GLU A 196 21.92 32.95 -20.95
C GLU A 196 22.54 31.56 -21.00
N GLY A 197 22.23 30.86 -22.09
CA GLY A 197 22.95 29.68 -22.54
C GLY A 197 24.36 30.06 -23.00
N ILE A 198 25.26 29.16 -22.65
CA ILE A 198 26.65 29.11 -23.10
C ILE A 198 26.65 28.49 -24.49
N GLU A 199 27.06 29.26 -25.50
CA GLU A 199 27.81 28.82 -26.70
C GLU A 199 28.46 30.02 -27.41
#